data_AF-A0A1C7MK90-F1
#
_entry.id   AF-A0A1C7MK90-F1
#
_cell.length_a   1.000
_cell.length_b   1.000
_cell.length_c   1.000
_cell.angle_alpha   90.00
_cell.angle_beta   90.00
_cell.angle_gamma   90.00
#
_symmetry.space_group_name_H-M   'P 1'
#
loop_
_entity.id
_entity.type
_entity.pdbx_description
1 polymer ?
#
loop_
_entity_poly.entity_id
_entity_poly.type
_entity_poly.pdbx_seq_one_letter_code
_entity_poly.pdbx_strand_id
1 'polypeptide(L)'
;MVPLVRPYPQLKAPIRSNTTQLHRLTLVYSSVKLVHHNVVEKTVWHYASGGTWTGNLDINEQVLTMGGSGTSGALRFKVGEDYFCVPMGIDDYKSWCDLVINLEPKNTAVEIHPTYYDGTNDSIRQKHVQSINKTAAHGHNIGVQFTTQDGNNFWFTITIT
;
A
#
# COMPACT_ATOMS: atom_id res chain seq x y z
N MET A 1 20.74 -27.17 -20.59
CA MET A 1 20.35 -25.76 -20.82
C MET A 1 20.09 -25.15 -19.44
N VAL A 2 20.99 -24.31 -18.94
CA VAL A 2 20.93 -23.70 -17.60
C VAL A 2 20.53 -22.23 -17.79
N PRO A 3 19.54 -21.67 -17.08
CA PRO A 3 19.18 -20.28 -17.25
C PRO A 3 20.24 -19.36 -16.63
N LEU A 4 20.67 -18.36 -17.39
CA LEU A 4 21.56 -17.28 -16.96
C LEU A 4 20.83 -16.38 -15.95
N VAL A 5 21.18 -16.51 -14.67
CA VAL A 5 20.83 -15.52 -13.65
C VAL A 5 21.78 -14.33 -13.83
N ARG A 6 21.25 -13.15 -14.20
CA ARG A 6 22.05 -11.92 -14.27
C ARG A 6 22.35 -11.44 -12.85
N PRO A 7 23.60 -11.09 -12.51
CA PRO A 7 23.91 -10.51 -11.21
C PRO A 7 23.36 -9.08 -11.10
N TYR A 8 22.73 -8.78 -9.96
CA TYR A 8 22.25 -7.44 -9.62
C TYR A 8 23.43 -6.50 -9.29
N PRO A 9 23.46 -5.27 -9.82
CA PRO A 9 24.50 -4.30 -9.48
C PRO A 9 24.36 -3.82 -8.03
N GLN A 10 25.48 -3.78 -7.32
CA GLN A 10 25.58 -3.27 -5.95
C GLN A 10 25.36 -1.74 -5.93
N LEU A 11 24.39 -1.28 -5.13
CA LEU A 11 24.01 0.14 -5.02
C LEU A 11 25.05 0.95 -4.23
N LYS A 12 25.49 2.07 -4.80
CA LYS A 12 26.22 3.13 -4.10
C LYS A 12 25.22 4.00 -3.33
N ALA A 13 25.62 4.45 -2.13
CA ALA A 13 24.82 5.29 -1.24
C ALA A 13 24.38 6.61 -1.92
N PRO A 14 23.18 7.14 -1.61
CA PRO A 14 22.66 8.34 -2.26
C PRO A 14 23.35 9.62 -1.78
N ILE A 15 23.67 10.49 -2.75
CA ILE A 15 24.22 11.84 -2.59
C ILE A 15 23.08 12.81 -2.26
N ARG A 16 23.22 13.64 -1.21
CA ARG A 16 22.24 14.67 -0.83
C ARG A 16 22.31 15.86 -1.81
N SER A 17 21.20 16.25 -2.44
CA SER A 17 21.08 17.49 -3.21
C SER A 17 19.99 18.41 -2.64
N ASN A 18 20.30 19.72 -2.55
CA ASN A 18 19.49 20.78 -1.94
C ASN A 18 18.54 21.46 -2.97
N THR A 19 17.73 20.68 -3.66
CA THR A 19 16.55 21.19 -4.36
C THR A 19 15.33 20.64 -3.63
N THR A 20 14.25 21.42 -3.51
CA THR A 20 12.94 20.93 -3.04
C THR A 20 12.37 19.96 -4.09
N GLN A 21 13.05 18.83 -4.25
CA GLN A 21 12.60 17.69 -5.01
C GLN A 21 11.40 17.20 -4.20
N LEU A 22 10.19 17.47 -4.71
CA LEU A 22 9.01 16.75 -4.27
C LEU A 22 9.39 15.28 -4.37
N HIS A 23 9.73 14.66 -3.25
CA HIS A 23 9.99 13.24 -3.19
C HIS A 23 8.63 12.61 -3.44
N ARG A 24 8.34 12.37 -4.72
CA ARG A 24 7.16 11.62 -5.12
C ARG A 24 7.44 10.19 -4.71
N LEU A 25 6.68 9.72 -3.74
CA LEU A 25 6.71 8.31 -3.36
C LEU A 25 5.59 7.61 -4.11
N THR A 26 5.98 6.63 -4.90
CA THR A 26 5.07 5.85 -5.75
C THR A 26 4.87 4.52 -5.09
N LEU A 27 3.64 4.20 -4.68
CA LEU A 27 3.29 2.86 -4.24
C LEU A 27 2.60 2.14 -5.37
N VAL A 28 3.19 1.04 -5.84
CA VAL A 28 2.62 0.19 -6.90
C VAL A 28 2.09 -1.09 -6.28
N TYR A 29 0.83 -1.43 -6.57
CA TYR A 29 0.23 -2.71 -6.20
C TYR A 29 0.02 -3.61 -7.41
N SER A 30 0.34 -4.91 -7.26
CA SER A 30 -0.02 -5.97 -8.22
C SER A 30 -0.72 -7.12 -7.49
N SER A 31 -1.73 -7.72 -8.12
CA SER A 31 -2.41 -8.90 -7.59
C SER A 31 -2.28 -10.11 -8.50
N VAL A 32 -2.07 -11.26 -7.87
CA VAL A 32 -2.02 -12.57 -8.54
C VAL A 32 -3.43 -13.11 -8.84
N LYS A 33 -4.50 -12.59 -8.18
CA LYS A 33 -5.88 -13.10 -8.33
C LYS A 33 -7.01 -12.05 -8.31
N LEU A 34 -6.72 -10.76 -8.16
CA LEU A 34 -7.76 -9.72 -8.18
C LEU A 34 -7.97 -9.15 -9.57
N VAL A 35 -9.24 -9.06 -9.94
CA VAL A 35 -9.71 -8.12 -10.96
C VAL A 35 -9.95 -6.77 -10.25
N HIS A 36 -9.54 -5.65 -10.83
CA HIS A 36 -9.77 -4.28 -10.31
C HIS A 36 -11.18 -4.04 -9.75
N HIS A 37 -12.19 -4.75 -10.25
CA HIS A 37 -13.60 -4.69 -9.88
C HIS A 37 -13.88 -4.88 -8.38
N ASN A 38 -12.95 -5.44 -7.62
CA ASN A 38 -13.12 -5.65 -6.19
C ASN A 38 -12.76 -4.42 -5.35
N VAL A 39 -12.10 -3.39 -5.90
CA VAL A 39 -11.85 -2.14 -5.18
C VAL A 39 -13.13 -1.30 -5.19
N VAL A 40 -13.65 -0.98 -4.00
CA VAL A 40 -14.91 -0.22 -3.83
C VAL A 40 -14.70 1.18 -3.27
N GLU A 41 -13.49 1.50 -2.79
CA GLU A 41 -13.16 2.82 -2.26
C GLU A 41 -11.65 3.07 -2.28
N LYS A 42 -11.25 4.33 -2.49
CA LYS A 42 -9.86 4.78 -2.41
C LYS A 42 -9.80 6.08 -1.64
N THR A 43 -8.91 6.18 -0.66
CA THR A 43 -8.67 7.41 0.10
C THR A 43 -7.20 7.79 0.07
N VAL A 44 -6.94 9.09 0.28
CA VAL A 44 -5.60 9.64 0.44
C VAL A 44 -5.62 10.55 1.65
N TRP A 45 -4.64 10.38 2.55
CA TRP A 45 -4.51 11.25 3.70
C TRP A 45 -3.86 12.57 3.30
N HIS A 46 -4.26 13.66 3.93
CA HIS A 46 -3.92 15.01 3.47
C HIS A 46 -2.50 15.47 3.87
N TYR A 47 -1.81 14.76 4.77
CA TYR A 47 -0.43 15.09 5.15
C TYR A 47 0.53 14.99 3.96
N ALA A 48 1.71 15.59 4.11
CA ALA A 48 2.77 15.59 3.10
C ALA A 48 2.28 16.02 1.69
N SER A 49 1.42 17.04 1.64
CA SER A 49 0.78 17.54 0.42
C SER A 49 -0.15 16.53 -0.27
N GLY A 50 -0.66 15.57 0.50
CA GLY A 50 -1.58 14.54 0.04
C GLY A 50 -0.98 13.64 -1.03
N GLY A 51 -1.81 13.30 -2.01
CA GLY A 51 -1.45 12.41 -3.10
C GLY A 51 -2.64 12.06 -3.98
N THR A 52 -2.40 11.20 -4.97
CA THR A 52 -3.41 10.78 -5.93
C THR A 52 -3.25 9.30 -6.23
N TRP A 53 -4.39 8.60 -6.31
CA TRP A 53 -4.46 7.26 -6.88
C TRP A 53 -4.62 7.34 -8.40
N THR A 54 -3.74 6.66 -9.12
CA THR A 54 -3.91 6.31 -10.53
C THR A 54 -3.88 4.78 -10.66
N GLY A 55 -4.08 4.24 -11.86
CA GLY A 55 -3.96 2.80 -12.05
C GLY A 55 -4.12 2.39 -13.50
N ASN A 56 -3.61 1.20 -13.80
CA ASN A 56 -3.80 0.54 -15.08
C ASN A 56 -4.67 -0.70 -14.86
N LEU A 57 -5.87 -0.67 -15.43
CA LEU A 57 -6.87 -1.72 -15.26
C LEU A 57 -6.48 -3.02 -15.96
N ASP A 58 -5.74 -2.93 -17.07
CA ASP A 58 -5.38 -4.08 -17.89
C ASP A 58 -4.34 -4.98 -17.20
N ILE A 59 -3.54 -4.40 -16.31
CA ILE A 59 -2.48 -5.10 -15.56
C ILE A 59 -2.74 -5.15 -14.05
N ASN A 60 -3.96 -4.80 -13.61
CA ASN A 60 -4.36 -4.74 -12.20
C ASN A 60 -3.42 -3.92 -11.30
N GLU A 61 -2.89 -2.83 -11.85
CA GLU A 61 -1.97 -1.96 -11.15
C GLU A 61 -2.71 -0.78 -10.52
N GLN A 62 -2.45 -0.47 -9.26
CA GLN A 62 -2.84 0.80 -8.63
C GLN A 62 -1.60 1.51 -8.13
N VAL A 63 -1.56 2.82 -8.37
CA VAL A 63 -0.42 3.65 -8.06
C VAL A 63 -0.84 4.81 -7.16
N LEU A 64 -0.35 4.83 -5.92
CA LEU A 64 -0.48 6.00 -5.05
C LEU A 64 0.77 6.85 -5.20
N THR A 65 0.63 8.06 -5.73
CA THR A 65 1.68 9.08 -5.73
C THR A 65 1.46 10.02 -4.55
N MET A 66 2.42 10.09 -3.62
CA MET A 66 2.38 10.97 -2.45
C MET A 66 3.35 12.14 -2.61
N GLY A 67 3.06 13.28 -1.98
CA GLY A 67 3.95 14.45 -2.00
C GLY A 67 5.21 14.31 -1.13
N GLY A 68 5.23 13.34 -0.20
CA GLY A 68 6.38 13.02 0.64
C GLY A 68 6.09 11.93 1.68
N SER A 69 7.07 11.69 2.56
CA SER A 69 6.91 10.82 3.74
C SER A 69 5.96 11.44 4.77
N GLY A 70 5.25 10.62 5.54
CA GLY A 70 4.30 11.04 6.57
C GLY A 70 2.83 11.03 6.12
N THR A 71 2.53 10.45 4.96
CA THR A 71 1.16 10.28 4.45
C THR A 71 0.93 8.86 3.92
N SER A 72 -0.30 8.58 3.50
CA SER A 72 -0.73 7.26 3.06
C SER A 72 -1.99 7.34 2.20
N GLY A 73 -2.33 6.20 1.61
CA GLY A 73 -3.64 5.94 1.04
C GLY A 73 -4.24 4.68 1.64
N ALA A 74 -5.52 4.48 1.41
CA ALA A 74 -6.16 3.20 1.70
C ALA A 74 -7.01 2.73 0.52
N LEU A 75 -7.00 1.43 0.28
CA LEU A 75 -7.88 0.76 -0.66
C LEU A 75 -8.87 -0.10 0.11
N ARG A 76 -10.17 0.08 -0.12
CA ARG A 76 -11.19 -0.82 0.42
C ARG A 76 -11.66 -1.77 -0.67
N PHE A 77 -11.81 -3.03 -0.30
CA PHE A 77 -12.19 -4.09 -1.20
C PHE A 77 -13.47 -4.78 -0.74
N LYS A 78 -14.18 -5.38 -1.70
CA LYS A 78 -15.27 -6.32 -1.49
C LYS A 78 -15.00 -7.59 -2.27
N VAL A 79 -15.01 -8.75 -1.60
CA VAL A 79 -14.85 -10.07 -2.23
C VAL A 79 -15.90 -11.01 -1.64
N GLY A 80 -16.83 -11.48 -2.46
CA GLY A 80 -18.01 -12.19 -1.94
C GLY A 80 -18.75 -11.32 -0.94
N GLU A 81 -18.87 -11.79 0.31
CA GLU A 81 -19.47 -11.06 1.44
C GLU A 81 -18.44 -10.34 2.33
N ASP A 82 -17.15 -10.57 2.11
CA ASP A 82 -16.09 -9.96 2.91
C ASP A 82 -15.77 -8.54 2.43
N TYR A 83 -15.76 -7.60 3.37
CA TYR A 83 -15.14 -6.30 3.21
C TYR A 83 -13.84 -6.22 4.01
N PHE A 84 -12.83 -5.61 3.41
CA PHE A 84 -11.57 -5.34 4.08
C PHE A 84 -10.92 -4.06 3.53
N CYS A 85 -10.04 -3.46 4.31
CA CYS A 85 -9.32 -2.25 3.97
C CYS A 85 -7.81 -2.48 4.10
N VAL A 86 -7.05 -1.93 3.15
CA VAL A 86 -5.60 -1.99 3.14
C VAL A 86 -5.03 -0.56 3.15
N PRO A 87 -4.74 -0.02 4.35
CA PRO A 87 -3.97 1.21 4.52
C PRO A 87 -2.48 0.94 4.27
N MET A 88 -1.85 1.84 3.52
CA MET A 88 -0.44 1.73 3.17
C MET A 88 0.15 3.10 2.86
N GLY A 89 1.39 3.31 3.29
CA GLY A 89 2.05 4.58 3.10
C GLY A 89 3.49 4.56 3.53
N ILE A 90 3.99 5.76 3.81
CA ILE A 90 5.40 5.96 4.19
C ILE A 90 5.41 6.80 5.45
N ASP A 91 6.14 6.33 6.44
CA ASP A 91 6.31 6.98 7.74
C ASP A 91 7.79 6.92 8.11
N ASP A 92 8.37 8.05 8.53
CA ASP A 92 9.82 8.17 8.78
C ASP A 92 10.69 7.56 7.65
N TYR A 93 10.32 7.84 6.40
CA TYR A 93 10.98 7.32 5.19
C TYR A 93 11.00 5.80 5.03
N LYS A 94 10.18 5.08 5.82
CA LYS A 94 9.99 3.63 5.74
C LYS A 94 8.57 3.33 5.29
N SER A 95 8.43 2.32 4.44
CA SER A 95 7.12 1.80 4.06
C SER A 95 6.40 1.18 5.25
N TRP A 96 5.08 1.22 5.21
CA TRP A 96 4.24 0.51 6.17
C TRP A 96 2.93 0.09 5.50
N CYS A 97 2.36 -1.02 5.97
CA CYS A 97 1.01 -1.44 5.62
C CYS A 97 0.25 -1.95 6.85
N ASP A 98 -1.07 -1.95 6.73
CA ASP A 98 -1.97 -2.70 7.60
C ASP A 98 -3.06 -3.40 6.77
N LEU A 99 -3.79 -4.31 7.41
CA LEU A 99 -4.90 -5.04 6.82
C LEU A 99 -6.04 -5.14 7.83
N VAL A 100 -7.14 -4.44 7.59
CA VAL A 100 -8.35 -4.47 8.43
C VAL A 100 -9.39 -5.34 7.74
N ILE A 101 -9.74 -6.48 8.34
CA ILE A 101 -10.69 -7.45 7.77
C ILE A 101 -12.02 -7.47 8.54
N ASN A 102 -13.00 -8.22 8.02
CA ASN A 102 -14.30 -8.44 8.64
C ASN A 102 -15.06 -7.13 8.88
N LEU A 103 -14.93 -6.20 7.93
CA LEU A 103 -15.62 -4.92 8.00
C LEU A 103 -17.10 -5.12 7.69
N GLU A 104 -17.96 -4.39 8.39
CA GLU A 104 -19.34 -4.24 7.94
C GLU A 104 -19.39 -3.32 6.71
N PRO A 105 -20.44 -3.37 5.88
CA PRO A 105 -20.56 -2.51 4.70
C PRO A 105 -20.44 -1.00 5.01
N LYS A 106 -20.81 -0.60 6.23
CA LYS A 106 -20.76 0.80 6.70
C LYS A 106 -19.35 1.25 7.13
N ASN A 107 -18.44 0.34 7.42
CA ASN A 107 -17.08 0.66 7.82
C ASN A 107 -16.24 0.99 6.58
N THR A 108 -16.31 2.25 6.20
CA THR A 108 -15.71 2.79 4.98
C THR A 108 -14.23 3.13 5.18
N ALA A 109 -13.48 3.28 4.09
CA ALA A 109 -12.09 3.72 4.20
C ALA A 109 -12.00 5.15 4.75
N VAL A 110 -12.96 6.03 4.46
CA VAL A 110 -12.98 7.39 5.05
C VAL A 110 -13.14 7.39 6.58
N GLU A 111 -13.78 6.37 7.16
CA GLU A 111 -13.85 6.19 8.62
C GLU A 111 -12.56 5.58 9.19
N ILE A 112 -12.02 4.56 8.52
CA ILE A 112 -10.87 3.78 9.01
C ILE A 112 -9.56 4.54 8.85
N HIS A 113 -9.33 5.18 7.70
CA HIS A 113 -8.04 5.76 7.33
C HIS A 113 -7.53 6.85 8.31
N PRO A 114 -8.36 7.77 8.83
CA PRO A 114 -7.92 8.77 9.81
C PRO A 114 -7.37 8.17 11.12
N THR A 115 -7.78 6.94 11.47
CA THR A 115 -7.37 6.30 12.74
C THR A 115 -5.86 6.01 12.83
N TYR A 116 -5.14 6.03 11.71
CA TYR A 116 -3.68 5.85 11.64
C TYR A 116 -2.86 7.12 11.92
N TYR A 117 -3.55 8.26 12.09
CA TYR A 117 -2.92 9.56 12.33
C TYR A 117 -3.41 10.15 13.65
N ASP A 118 -4.73 10.24 13.81
CA ASP A 118 -5.37 10.90 14.95
C ASP A 118 -6.25 9.92 15.74
N GLY A 119 -5.84 8.65 15.84
CA GLY A 119 -6.66 7.61 16.44
C GLY A 119 -5.93 6.37 16.94
N THR A 120 -6.71 5.30 17.14
CA THR A 120 -6.26 4.08 17.82
C THR A 120 -5.19 3.29 17.07
N ASN A 121 -5.02 3.53 15.76
CA ASN A 121 -4.13 2.78 14.88
C ASN A 121 -2.83 3.51 14.58
N ASP A 122 -2.56 4.68 15.16
CA ASP A 122 -1.30 5.41 14.98
C ASP A 122 -0.07 4.56 15.34
N SER A 123 -0.15 3.81 16.45
CA SER A 123 0.90 2.87 16.86
C SER A 123 1.12 1.71 15.88
N ILE A 124 0.15 1.40 15.00
CA ILE A 124 0.31 0.37 13.96
C ILE A 124 1.15 0.92 12.81
N ARG A 125 0.86 2.15 12.35
CA ARG A 125 1.66 2.85 11.32
C ARG A 125 3.14 2.91 11.71
N GLN A 126 3.42 3.27 12.96
CA GLN A 126 4.78 3.44 13.48
C GLN A 126 5.59 2.13 13.62
N LYS A 127 4.95 0.96 13.49
CA LYS A 127 5.64 -0.33 13.50
C LYS A 127 6.32 -0.66 12.18
N HIS A 128 5.99 0.08 11.10
CA HIS A 128 6.53 -0.14 9.75
C HIS A 128 6.43 -1.61 9.31
N VAL A 129 5.28 -2.23 9.54
CA VAL A 129 5.04 -3.62 9.16
C VAL A 129 5.12 -3.74 7.64
N GLN A 130 5.89 -4.72 7.17
CA GLN A 130 6.14 -4.96 5.75
C GLN A 130 5.31 -6.12 5.17
N SER A 131 4.72 -6.97 6.01
CA SER A 131 3.92 -8.10 5.56
C SER A 131 2.87 -8.50 6.59
N ILE A 132 1.64 -8.69 6.15
CA ILE A 132 0.51 -9.11 6.98
C ILE A 132 -0.34 -10.10 6.18
N ASN A 133 -0.83 -11.12 6.86
CA ASN A 133 -1.79 -12.07 6.31
C ASN A 133 -2.89 -12.33 7.34
N LYS A 134 -4.15 -12.29 6.90
CA LYS A 134 -5.33 -12.56 7.74
C LYS A 134 -6.38 -13.34 6.94
N THR A 135 -7.10 -14.23 7.61
CA THR A 135 -8.25 -14.93 7.03
C THR A 135 -9.54 -14.22 7.41
N ALA A 136 -10.33 -13.82 6.42
CA ALA A 136 -11.62 -13.19 6.60
C ALA A 136 -12.69 -14.20 7.03
N ALA A 137 -13.82 -13.72 7.54
CA ALA A 137 -14.88 -14.52 8.14
C ALA A 137 -15.43 -15.60 7.18
N HIS A 138 -15.48 -15.31 5.88
CA HIS A 138 -15.97 -16.25 4.86
C HIS A 138 -14.86 -17.07 4.20
N GLY A 139 -13.67 -17.10 4.81
CA GLY A 139 -12.59 -18.02 4.45
C GLY A 139 -11.56 -17.49 3.45
N HIS A 140 -11.75 -16.29 2.90
CA HIS A 140 -10.74 -15.67 2.02
C HIS A 140 -9.48 -15.34 2.82
N ASN A 141 -8.33 -15.81 2.35
CA ASN A 141 -7.05 -15.45 2.92
C ASN A 141 -6.50 -14.23 2.20
N ILE A 142 -6.27 -13.14 2.94
CA ILE A 142 -5.86 -11.85 2.42
C ILE A 142 -4.45 -11.54 2.93
N GLY A 143 -3.55 -11.26 1.99
CA GLY A 143 -2.16 -10.93 2.26
C GLY A 143 -1.78 -9.59 1.67
N VAL A 144 -0.93 -8.84 2.37
CA VAL A 144 -0.32 -7.59 1.91
C VAL A 144 1.16 -7.68 2.22
N GLN A 145 2.02 -7.52 1.22
CA GLN A 145 3.46 -7.68 1.38
C GLN A 145 4.22 -6.64 0.56
N PHE A 146 5.13 -5.91 1.21
CA PHE A 146 6.17 -5.13 0.54
C PHE A 146 7.13 -6.06 -0.19
N THR A 147 7.41 -5.76 -1.46
CA THR A 147 8.22 -6.61 -2.33
C THR A 147 9.58 -6.03 -2.65
N THR A 148 9.63 -4.76 -3.05
CA THR A 148 10.90 -4.11 -3.42
C THR A 148 10.78 -2.58 -3.35
N GLN A 149 11.94 -1.93 -3.38
CA GLN A 149 12.07 -0.48 -3.48
C GLN A 149 13.20 -0.14 -4.47
N ASP A 150 12.97 0.89 -5.27
CA ASP A 150 13.96 1.50 -6.16
C ASP A 150 13.83 3.02 -6.03
N GLY A 151 14.82 3.64 -5.38
CA GLY A 151 14.76 5.03 -4.97
C GLY A 151 13.53 5.32 -4.12
N ASN A 152 12.63 6.15 -4.63
CA ASN A 152 11.39 6.55 -3.95
C ASN A 152 10.16 5.77 -4.45
N ASN A 153 10.35 4.70 -5.22
CA ASN A 153 9.26 3.83 -5.65
C ASN A 153 9.25 2.59 -4.76
N PHE A 154 8.07 2.23 -4.27
CA PHE A 154 7.84 1.13 -3.33
C PHE A 154 6.77 0.21 -3.92
N TRP A 155 6.99 -1.10 -3.87
CA TRP A 155 6.05 -2.06 -4.43
C TRP A 155 5.46 -2.92 -3.33
N PHE A 156 4.16 -3.15 -3.43
CA PHE A 156 3.42 -4.08 -2.59
C PHE A 156 2.66 -5.07 -3.45
N THR A 157 2.47 -6.28 -2.93
CA THR A 157 1.57 -7.28 -3.50
C THR A 157 0.41 -7.46 -2.55
N ILE A 158 -0.81 -7.44 -3.08
CA ILE A 158 -2.01 -7.85 -2.34
C ILE A 158 -2.52 -9.16 -2.95
N THR A 159 -2.56 -10.20 -2.13
CA THR A 159 -3.03 -11.53 -2.50
C THR A 159 -4.36 -11.82 -1.84
N ILE A 160 -5.28 -12.42 -2.60
CA ILE A 160 -6.51 -12.99 -2.06
C ILE A 160 -6.61 -14.41 -2.60
N THR A 161 -6.77 -15.38 -1.70
CA THR A 161 -6.86 -16.80 -2.06
C THR A 161 -8.01 -17.48 -1.38
#